data_AF-A0A1F2UPB8-F1
#
_entry.id   AF-A0A1F2UPB8-F1
#
_cell.length_a   1.000
_cell.length_b   1.000
_cell.length_c   1.000
_cell.angle_alpha   90.00
_cell.angle_beta   90.00
_cell.angle_gamma   90.00
#
_symmetry.space_group_name_H-M   'P 1'
#
loop_
_entity.id
_entity.type
_entity.pdbx_description
1 polymer ?
#
loop_
_entity_poly.entity_id
_entity_poly.type
_entity_poly.pdbx_seq_one_letter_code
_entity_poly.pdbx_strand_id
1 'polypeptide(L)'
;MPGLDGSELVQKLKGGAETQGVRFMVLAGKADIDEKLRPIADLVEEFVVKPFFVKDLASRTKKILDRIYLEKMQKQAPQEGVMSGRLSEMNLIDLLQSLEMGQKTCSLTITHEAESCCMFFSEGQINHAEFGSVAGDEAVYRVAGWADGSFQIDFNARSDKHTTTQSTQGLLMEALRLLDEQRRDSAE
;
A
#
# COMPACT_ATOMS: atom_id res chain seq x y z
N MET A 1 3.97 -14.33 27.61
CA MET A 1 4.16 -15.80 27.61
C MET A 1 4.86 -16.14 28.91
N PRO A 2 4.55 -17.25 29.60
CA PRO A 2 5.32 -17.61 30.79
C PRO A 2 6.78 -17.84 30.38
N GLY A 3 7.68 -16.99 30.88
CA GLY A 3 9.13 -17.15 30.77
C GLY A 3 9.84 -16.48 29.57
N LEU A 4 9.12 -15.90 28.60
CA LEU A 4 9.74 -15.13 27.51
C LEU A 4 9.06 -13.76 27.38
N ASP A 5 9.84 -12.71 27.60
CA ASP A 5 9.41 -11.34 27.30
C ASP A 5 9.43 -11.15 25.77
N GLY A 6 8.32 -10.64 25.22
CA GLY A 6 8.19 -10.41 23.79
C GLY A 6 9.23 -9.39 23.27
N SER A 7 9.69 -8.50 24.14
CA SER A 7 10.73 -7.53 23.81
C SER A 7 12.09 -8.17 23.53
N GLU A 8 12.53 -9.08 24.40
CA GLU A 8 13.78 -9.82 24.25
C GLU A 8 13.77 -10.70 23.00
N LEU A 9 12.62 -11.28 22.67
CA LEU A 9 12.45 -12.08 21.46
C LEU A 9 12.68 -11.23 20.20
N VAL A 10 12.06 -10.05 20.13
CA VAL A 10 12.23 -9.12 19.00
C VAL A 10 13.69 -8.70 18.87
N GLN A 11 14.34 -8.33 19.99
CA GLN A 11 15.75 -7.92 19.97
C GLN A 11 16.67 -9.05 19.48
N LYS A 12 16.49 -10.28 19.97
CA LYS A 12 17.28 -11.44 19.54
C LYS A 12 17.09 -11.74 18.06
N LEU A 13 15.86 -11.73 17.56
CA LEU A 13 15.57 -12.00 16.16
C LEU A 13 16.07 -10.87 15.24
N LYS A 14 16.01 -9.61 15.67
CA LYS A 14 16.60 -8.50 14.91
C LYS A 14 18.13 -8.53 14.88
N GLY A 15 18.78 -9.12 15.89
CA GLY A 15 20.24 -9.26 15.95
C GLY A 15 20.82 -10.39 15.08
N GLY A 16 20.00 -11.32 14.58
CA GLY A 16 20.44 -12.41 13.71
C GLY A 16 20.49 -11.99 12.23
N ALA A 17 21.58 -12.31 11.52
CA ALA A 17 21.77 -11.94 10.11
C ALA A 17 20.67 -12.49 9.18
N GLU A 18 20.14 -13.68 9.47
CA GLU A 18 19.08 -14.32 8.69
C GLU A 18 17.67 -13.80 9.03
N THR A 19 17.48 -13.24 10.23
CA THR A 19 16.18 -12.84 10.78
C THR A 19 15.99 -11.33 10.91
N GLN A 20 17.02 -10.53 10.64
CA GLN A 20 16.97 -9.07 10.70
C GLN A 20 15.89 -8.46 9.78
N GLY A 21 15.62 -9.11 8.64
CA GLY A 21 14.60 -8.70 7.67
C GLY A 21 13.15 -9.03 8.07
N VAL A 22 12.92 -9.81 9.15
CA VAL A 22 11.58 -10.16 9.60
C VAL A 22 10.90 -8.92 10.21
N ARG A 23 9.67 -8.65 9.79
CA ARG A 23 8.84 -7.55 10.32
C ARG A 23 8.05 -8.04 11.54
N PHE A 24 8.00 -7.23 12.60
CA PHE A 24 7.32 -7.58 13.85
C PHE A 24 6.15 -6.66 14.12
N MET A 25 5.03 -7.24 14.56
CA MET A 25 3.90 -6.52 15.15
C MET A 25 3.74 -7.04 16.58
N VAL A 26 3.69 -6.13 17.57
CA VAL A 26 3.66 -6.50 18.99
C VAL A 26 2.30 -6.15 19.59
N LEU A 27 1.66 -7.12 20.24
CA LEU A 27 0.33 -6.93 20.83
C LEU A 27 0.41 -6.89 22.36
N ALA A 28 0.18 -5.73 22.96
CA ALA A 28 0.38 -5.48 24.38
C ALA A 28 -0.69 -4.56 24.98
N GLY A 29 -0.81 -4.52 26.31
CA GLY A 29 -1.64 -3.52 26.98
C GLY A 29 -1.02 -2.12 26.87
N LYS A 30 -1.84 -1.07 26.96
CA LYS A 30 -1.37 0.31 26.82
C LYS A 30 -0.24 0.65 27.80
N ALA A 31 -0.39 0.25 29.07
CA ALA A 31 0.62 0.48 30.10
C ALA A 31 1.96 -0.19 29.77
N ASP A 32 1.96 -1.43 29.26
CA ASP A 32 3.20 -2.12 28.89
C ASP A 32 3.89 -1.45 27.69
N ILE A 33 3.12 -0.93 26.72
CA ILE A 33 3.69 -0.18 25.59
C ILE A 33 4.38 1.09 26.09
N ASP A 34 3.70 1.83 26.97
CA ASP A 34 4.19 3.09 27.50
C ASP A 34 5.35 2.91 28.49
N GLU A 35 5.47 1.80 29.20
CA GLU A 35 6.49 1.63 30.25
C GLU A 35 7.65 0.72 29.83
N LYS A 36 7.37 -0.36 29.10
CA LYS A 36 8.34 -1.46 28.89
C LYS A 36 8.78 -1.63 27.45
N LEU A 37 7.92 -1.32 26.48
CA LEU A 37 8.19 -1.60 25.07
C LEU A 37 8.77 -0.40 24.30
N ARG A 38 8.90 0.77 24.93
CA ARG A 38 9.60 1.93 24.35
C ARG A 38 10.97 1.60 23.76
N PRO A 39 11.84 0.79 24.39
CA PRO A 39 13.19 0.52 23.87
C PRO A 39 13.21 -0.27 22.56
N ILE A 40 12.11 -0.94 22.18
CA ILE A 40 12.01 -1.72 20.94
C ILE A 40 11.12 -1.04 19.90
N ALA A 41 10.68 0.20 20.13
CA ALA A 41 9.74 0.89 19.26
C ALA A 41 10.24 1.00 17.82
N ASP A 42 11.54 1.27 17.63
CA ASP A 42 12.17 1.38 16.31
C ASP A 42 12.42 0.00 15.63
N LEU A 43 12.24 -1.10 16.36
CA LEU A 43 12.49 -2.46 15.87
C LEU A 43 11.22 -3.16 15.37
N VAL A 44 10.05 -2.58 15.64
CA VAL A 44 8.74 -3.13 15.31
C VAL A 44 8.06 -2.24 14.28
N GLU A 45 7.24 -2.82 13.41
CA GLU A 45 6.44 -2.03 12.48
C GLU A 45 5.30 -1.33 13.20
N GLU A 46 4.70 -2.02 14.19
CA GLU A 46 3.50 -1.53 14.84
C GLU A 46 3.26 -2.19 16.21
N PHE A 47 2.75 -1.38 17.14
CA PHE A 47 2.16 -1.86 18.39
C PHE A 47 0.64 -1.89 18.29
N VAL A 48 0.04 -3.00 18.70
CA VAL A 48 -1.42 -3.17 18.76
C VAL A 48 -1.85 -3.23 20.22
N VAL A 49 -2.62 -2.23 20.65
CA VAL A 49 -3.12 -2.13 22.03
C VAL A 49 -4.24 -3.14 22.25
N LYS A 50 -4.17 -3.89 23.35
CA LYS A 50 -5.24 -4.80 23.81
C LYS A 50 -6.23 -4.07 24.75
N PRO A 51 -7.54 -4.38 24.71
CA PRO A 51 -8.22 -5.23 23.72
C PRO A 51 -8.43 -4.52 22.37
N PHE A 52 -8.52 -5.28 21.28
CA PHE A 52 -8.70 -4.77 19.91
C PHE A 52 -9.75 -5.59 19.15
N PHE A 53 -10.31 -5.00 18.08
CA PHE A 53 -11.16 -5.73 17.15
C PHE A 53 -10.29 -6.49 16.13
N VAL A 54 -10.63 -7.76 15.88
CA VAL A 54 -9.90 -8.63 14.95
C VAL A 54 -9.89 -8.06 13.53
N LYS A 55 -10.97 -7.40 13.11
CA LYS A 55 -11.09 -6.76 11.80
C LYS A 55 -10.03 -5.67 11.61
N ASP A 56 -9.80 -4.84 12.62
CA ASP A 56 -8.78 -3.78 12.55
C ASP A 56 -7.37 -4.36 12.48
N LEU A 57 -7.10 -5.43 13.26
CA LEU A 57 -5.83 -6.14 13.20
C LEU A 57 -5.60 -6.70 11.79
N ALA A 58 -6.60 -7.35 11.20
CA ALA A 58 -6.50 -7.92 9.86
C ALA A 58 -6.21 -6.85 8.79
N SER A 59 -6.89 -5.70 8.84
CA SER A 59 -6.62 -4.58 7.94
C SER A 59 -5.21 -4.01 8.10
N ARG A 60 -4.72 -3.88 9.34
CA ARG A 60 -3.34 -3.43 9.61
C ARG A 60 -2.30 -4.42 9.10
N THR A 61 -2.49 -5.72 9.38
CA THR A 61 -1.61 -6.78 8.90
C THR A 61 -1.56 -6.84 7.38
N LYS A 62 -2.71 -6.70 6.70
CA LYS A 62 -2.78 -6.68 5.24
C LYS A 62 -1.90 -5.55 4.67
N LYS A 63 -2.02 -4.33 5.19
CA LYS A 63 -1.19 -3.19 4.74
C LYS A 63 0.31 -3.43 4.89
N ILE A 64 0.73 -4.09 5.98
CA ILE A 64 2.14 -4.45 6.19
C ILE A 64 2.58 -5.52 5.18
N LEU A 65 1.76 -6.54 4.94
CA LEU A 65 2.05 -7.59 3.96
C LEU A 65 2.18 -7.03 2.55
N ASP A 66 1.26 -6.15 2.15
CA ASP A 66 1.26 -5.48 0.86
C ASP A 66 2.53 -4.64 0.67
N ARG A 67 2.97 -3.91 1.71
CA ARG A 67 4.26 -3.21 1.71
C ARG A 67 5.45 -4.17 1.52
N ILE A 68 5.49 -5.27 2.27
CA ILE A 68 6.56 -6.27 2.17
C ILE A 68 6.58 -6.89 0.77
N TYR A 69 5.40 -7.16 0.20
CA TYR A 69 5.24 -7.71 -1.14
C TYR A 69 5.86 -6.78 -2.18
N LEU A 70 5.50 -5.49 -2.15
CA LEU A 70 6.05 -4.49 -3.06
C LEU A 70 7.57 -4.30 -2.89
N GLU A 71 8.08 -4.29 -1.66
CA GLU A 71 9.53 -4.20 -1.41
C GLU A 71 10.30 -5.41 -1.99
N LYS A 72 9.75 -6.63 -1.83
CA LYS A 72 10.36 -7.85 -2.37
C LYS A 72 10.33 -7.87 -3.87
N MET A 73 9.21 -7.52 -4.47
CA MET A 73 9.06 -7.45 -5.91
C MET A 73 9.95 -6.36 -6.52
N GLN A 74 10.17 -5.22 -5.85
CA GLN A 74 11.16 -4.21 -6.27
C GLN A 74 12.59 -4.75 -6.26
N LYS A 75 12.98 -5.46 -5.19
CA LYS A 75 14.34 -6.04 -5.07
C LYS A 75 14.59 -7.18 -6.05
N GLN A 76 13.54 -7.89 -6.46
CA GLN A 76 13.58 -9.01 -7.40
C GLN A 76 13.19 -8.60 -8.82
N ALA A 77 12.81 -7.35 -9.05
CA ALA A 77 12.52 -6.85 -10.37
C ALA A 77 13.76 -7.09 -11.25
N PRO A 78 13.58 -7.61 -12.48
CA PRO A 78 14.66 -7.70 -13.45
C PRO A 78 15.37 -6.35 -13.57
N GLN A 79 16.61 -6.33 -14.08
CA GLN A 79 17.37 -5.09 -14.31
C GLN A 79 16.59 -3.99 -15.09
N GLU A 80 15.47 -4.34 -15.73
CA GLU A 80 14.55 -3.44 -16.42
C GLU A 80 13.68 -2.56 -15.48
N GLY A 81 13.62 -2.81 -14.16
CA GLY A 81 12.91 -1.94 -13.21
C GLY A 81 11.38 -1.97 -13.33
N VAL A 82 10.84 -3.02 -13.96
CA VAL A 82 9.41 -3.25 -14.15
C VAL A 82 8.92 -4.36 -13.22
N MET A 83 7.77 -4.13 -12.59
CA MET A 83 7.11 -5.01 -11.64
C MET A 83 5.68 -5.26 -12.10
N SER A 84 5.14 -6.47 -11.97
CA SER A 84 3.77 -6.79 -12.37
C SER A 84 3.08 -7.74 -11.41
N GLY A 85 1.76 -7.63 -11.28
CA GLY A 85 0.94 -8.46 -10.39
C GLY A 85 -0.54 -8.38 -10.71
N ARG A 86 -1.39 -8.90 -9.82
CA ARG A 86 -2.86 -8.92 -9.99
C ARG A 86 -3.58 -8.02 -9.00
N LEU A 87 -4.62 -7.35 -9.47
CA LEU A 87 -5.48 -6.51 -8.63
C LEU A 87 -6.26 -7.30 -7.57
N SER A 88 -6.51 -8.58 -7.84
CA SER A 88 -7.11 -9.52 -6.89
C SER A 88 -6.19 -9.86 -5.71
N GLU A 89 -4.88 -9.71 -5.85
CA GLU A 89 -3.90 -9.86 -4.76
C GLU A 89 -3.74 -8.55 -3.99
N MET A 90 -3.61 -7.44 -4.71
CA MET A 90 -3.44 -6.10 -4.15
C MET A 90 -4.29 -5.12 -4.94
N ASN A 91 -5.32 -4.55 -4.29
CA ASN A 91 -6.25 -3.65 -4.97
C ASN A 91 -5.56 -2.31 -5.33
N LEU A 92 -6.19 -1.56 -6.24
CA LEU A 92 -5.64 -0.29 -6.71
C LEU A 92 -5.44 0.71 -5.57
N ILE A 93 -6.38 0.82 -4.64
CA ILE A 93 -6.30 1.76 -3.51
C ILE A 93 -5.06 1.49 -2.64
N ASP A 94 -4.78 0.21 -2.35
CA ASP A 94 -3.62 -0.24 -1.58
C ASP A 94 -2.31 0.06 -2.36
N LEU A 95 -2.31 -0.11 -3.69
CA LEU A 95 -1.18 0.27 -4.57
C LEU A 95 -0.90 1.76 -4.54
N LEU A 96 -1.93 2.60 -4.74
CA LEU A 96 -1.81 4.06 -4.71
C LEU A 96 -1.27 4.55 -3.36
N GLN A 97 -1.82 4.04 -2.25
CA GLN A 97 -1.36 4.37 -0.89
C GLN A 97 0.10 3.95 -0.66
N SER A 98 0.50 2.78 -1.15
CA SER A 98 1.87 2.32 -0.96
C SER A 98 2.88 3.11 -1.80
N LEU A 99 2.52 3.53 -3.02
CA LEU A 99 3.37 4.38 -3.86
C LEU A 99 3.49 5.79 -3.27
N GLU A 100 2.41 6.34 -2.73
CA GLU A 100 2.39 7.61 -2.01
C GLU A 100 3.29 7.59 -0.77
N MET A 101 3.06 6.64 0.14
CA MET A 101 3.82 6.51 1.38
C MET A 101 5.31 6.26 1.12
N GLY A 102 5.61 5.50 0.07
CA GLY A 102 6.97 5.22 -0.36
C GLY A 102 7.65 6.36 -1.14
N GLN A 103 6.95 7.49 -1.35
CA GLN A 103 7.38 8.64 -2.16
C GLN A 103 8.00 8.20 -3.50
N LYS A 104 7.36 7.23 -4.16
CA LYS A 104 7.91 6.61 -5.36
C LYS A 104 7.64 7.48 -6.58
N THR A 105 8.63 7.56 -7.45
CA THR A 105 8.50 8.12 -8.79
C THR A 105 8.53 6.96 -9.78
N CYS A 106 7.43 6.73 -10.51
CA CYS A 106 7.20 5.57 -11.38
C CYS A 106 5.97 5.77 -12.26
N SER A 107 5.73 4.89 -13.22
CA SER A 107 4.39 4.72 -13.81
C SER A 107 3.70 3.47 -13.24
N LEU A 108 2.37 3.50 -13.17
CA LEU A 108 1.50 2.39 -12.83
C LEU A 108 0.50 2.23 -13.98
N THR A 109 0.56 1.10 -14.64
CA THR A 109 -0.40 0.69 -15.66
C THR A 109 -1.33 -0.35 -15.07
N ILE A 110 -2.62 -0.10 -15.09
CA ILE A 110 -3.67 -1.04 -14.73
C ILE A 110 -4.36 -1.50 -16.01
N THR A 111 -4.59 -2.80 -16.15
CA THR A 111 -5.30 -3.38 -17.29
C THR A 111 -6.42 -4.29 -16.80
N HIS A 112 -7.63 -4.08 -17.29
CA HIS A 112 -8.79 -4.93 -17.07
C HIS A 112 -9.46 -5.19 -18.42
N GLU A 113 -9.47 -6.45 -18.84
CA GLU A 113 -9.94 -6.87 -20.15
C GLU A 113 -9.25 -6.12 -21.31
N ALA A 114 -9.99 -5.33 -22.09
CA ALA A 114 -9.49 -4.53 -23.22
C ALA A 114 -9.17 -3.07 -22.84
N GLU A 115 -9.41 -2.69 -21.59
CA GLU A 115 -9.21 -1.32 -21.12
C GLU A 115 -7.93 -1.22 -20.28
N SER A 116 -7.23 -0.09 -20.40
CA SER A 116 -6.05 0.19 -19.59
C SER A 116 -6.00 1.65 -19.14
N CYS A 117 -5.49 1.86 -17.94
CA CYS A 117 -5.18 3.17 -17.39
C CYS A 117 -3.69 3.23 -17.04
N CYS A 118 -3.04 4.32 -17.45
CA CYS A 118 -1.66 4.61 -17.07
C CYS A 118 -1.64 5.83 -16.15
N MET A 119 -0.97 5.70 -15.01
CA MET A 119 -0.78 6.76 -14.01
C MET A 119 0.71 7.00 -13.82
N PHE A 120 1.12 8.26 -13.69
CA PHE A 120 2.51 8.64 -13.46
C PHE A 120 2.63 9.34 -12.11
N PHE A 121 3.55 8.82 -11.30
CA PHE A 121 3.86 9.29 -9.97
C PHE A 121 5.18 10.05 -9.97
N SER A 122 5.20 11.15 -9.23
CA SER A 122 6.42 11.84 -8.82
C SER A 122 6.39 12.06 -7.32
N GLU A 123 7.38 11.51 -6.61
CA GLU A 123 7.51 11.64 -5.15
C GLU A 123 6.23 11.21 -4.41
N GLY A 124 5.57 10.15 -4.91
CA GLY A 124 4.31 9.65 -4.35
C GLY A 124 3.05 10.41 -4.78
N GLN A 125 3.18 11.49 -5.54
CA GLN A 125 2.05 12.25 -6.08
C GLN A 125 1.71 11.81 -7.50
N ILE A 126 0.44 11.51 -7.77
CA ILE A 126 -0.04 11.28 -9.14
C ILE A 126 -0.09 12.64 -9.83
N ASN A 127 0.76 12.85 -10.83
CA ASN A 127 0.80 14.09 -11.61
C ASN A 127 0.03 13.96 -12.93
N HIS A 128 -0.08 12.74 -13.45
CA HIS A 128 -0.72 12.47 -14.72
C HIS A 128 -1.39 11.11 -14.71
N ALA A 129 -2.57 11.04 -15.32
CA ALA A 129 -3.28 9.80 -15.55
C ALA A 129 -3.99 9.85 -16.90
N GLU A 130 -4.01 8.73 -17.61
CA GLU A 130 -4.69 8.57 -18.90
C GLU A 130 -5.44 7.24 -18.91
N PHE A 131 -6.69 7.27 -19.37
CA PHE A 131 -7.56 6.12 -19.59
C PHE A 131 -8.28 6.30 -20.93
N GLY A 132 -7.81 5.62 -21.98
CA GLY A 132 -8.31 5.83 -23.34
C GLY A 132 -8.18 7.30 -23.77
N SER A 133 -9.32 7.98 -23.99
CA SER A 133 -9.37 9.41 -24.34
C SER A 133 -9.54 10.36 -23.13
N VAL A 134 -9.69 9.81 -21.92
CA VAL A 134 -9.88 10.57 -20.68
C VAL A 134 -8.51 10.76 -20.01
N ALA A 135 -8.23 11.96 -19.52
CA ALA A 135 -6.98 12.28 -18.82
C ALA A 135 -7.25 13.06 -17.53
N GLY A 136 -6.34 12.95 -16.57
CA GLY A 136 -6.45 13.63 -15.26
C GLY A 136 -7.26 12.85 -14.24
N ASP A 137 -7.90 13.58 -13.32
CA ASP A 137 -8.56 13.00 -12.14
C ASP A 137 -9.62 11.95 -12.52
N GLU A 138 -10.40 12.22 -13.58
CA GLU A 138 -11.45 11.30 -14.04
C GLU A 138 -10.89 9.94 -14.50
N ALA A 139 -9.68 9.91 -15.08
CA ALA A 139 -9.04 8.66 -15.47
C ALA A 139 -8.74 7.76 -14.26
N VAL A 140 -8.36 8.37 -13.13
CA VAL A 140 -8.12 7.65 -11.86
C VAL A 140 -9.43 7.11 -11.29
N TYR A 141 -10.50 7.91 -11.31
CA TYR A 141 -11.80 7.51 -10.78
C TYR A 141 -12.42 6.35 -11.55
N ARG A 142 -12.26 6.31 -12.88
CA ARG A 142 -12.77 5.24 -13.75
C ARG A 142 -12.26 3.86 -13.36
N VAL A 143 -10.99 3.77 -12.99
CA VAL A 143 -10.34 2.49 -12.65
C VAL A 143 -10.33 2.18 -11.16
N ALA A 144 -10.68 3.13 -10.29
CA ALA A 144 -10.76 2.93 -8.84
C ALA A 144 -11.69 1.77 -8.44
N GLY A 145 -12.72 1.49 -9.24
CA GLY A 145 -13.69 0.42 -9.00
C GLY A 145 -13.27 -0.96 -9.48
N TRP A 146 -12.14 -1.10 -10.18
CA TRP A 146 -11.72 -2.39 -10.70
C TRP A 146 -11.25 -3.32 -9.59
N ALA A 147 -11.98 -4.42 -9.41
CA ALA A 147 -11.70 -5.43 -8.39
C ALA A 147 -10.78 -6.56 -8.87
N ASP A 148 -10.62 -6.70 -10.20
CA ASP A 148 -9.74 -7.69 -10.82
C ASP A 148 -8.96 -7.05 -11.99
N GLY A 149 -8.01 -7.79 -12.56
CA GLY A 149 -7.13 -7.31 -13.62
C GLY A 149 -5.65 -7.45 -13.25
N SER A 150 -4.79 -6.93 -14.11
CA SER A 150 -3.34 -6.92 -13.91
C SER A 150 -2.82 -5.50 -13.73
N PHE A 151 -1.81 -5.34 -12.89
CA PHE A 151 -1.06 -4.10 -12.77
C PHE A 151 0.39 -4.30 -13.19
N GLN A 152 1.00 -3.22 -13.65
CA GLN A 152 2.42 -3.14 -13.94
C GLN A 152 2.95 -1.80 -13.43
N ILE A 153 4.04 -1.82 -12.67
CA ILE A 153 4.74 -0.63 -12.19
C ILE A 153 6.10 -0.57 -12.86
N ASP A 154 6.38 0.53 -13.54
CA ASP A 154 7.70 0.81 -14.13
C ASP A 154 8.39 1.91 -13.32
N PHE A 155 9.44 1.54 -12.60
CA PHE A 155 10.20 2.46 -11.75
C PHE A 155 11.14 3.38 -12.53
N ASN A 156 11.34 3.15 -13.83
CA ASN A 156 12.16 3.98 -14.72
C ASN A 156 11.31 4.96 -15.53
N ALA A 157 10.04 4.66 -15.76
CA ALA A 157 9.13 5.53 -16.49
C ALA A 157 8.80 6.83 -15.74
N ARG A 158 8.80 7.95 -16.48
CA ARG A 158 8.49 9.31 -16.00
C ARG A 158 7.58 10.02 -17.00
N SER A 159 6.86 11.03 -16.55
CA SER A 159 6.08 11.92 -17.40
C SER A 159 6.23 13.35 -16.92
N ASP A 160 6.37 14.29 -17.86
CA ASP A 160 6.42 15.73 -17.59
C ASP A 160 5.03 16.38 -17.67
N LYS A 161 3.99 15.59 -17.99
CA LYS A 161 2.61 16.08 -18.04
C LYS A 161 2.06 16.25 -16.62
N HIS A 162 1.22 17.27 -16.47
CA HIS A 162 0.44 17.51 -15.25
C HIS A 162 -1.04 17.64 -15.63
N THR A 163 -1.81 16.58 -15.42
CA THR A 163 -3.25 16.55 -15.75
C THR A 163 -4.14 16.31 -14.56
N THR A 164 -3.61 15.74 -13.48
CA THR A 164 -4.34 15.63 -12.23
C THR A 164 -4.29 16.96 -11.48
N THR A 165 -5.39 17.31 -10.80
CA THR A 165 -5.52 18.60 -10.11
C THR A 165 -5.50 18.46 -8.60
N GLN A 166 -5.79 17.26 -8.09
CA GLN A 166 -5.81 16.95 -6.67
C GLN A 166 -4.54 16.21 -6.24
N SER A 167 -4.26 16.22 -4.93
CA SER A 167 -3.23 15.34 -4.35
C SER A 167 -3.66 13.87 -4.46
N THR A 168 -2.70 12.94 -4.39
CA THR A 168 -3.01 11.49 -4.41
C THR A 168 -4.06 11.14 -3.33
N GLN A 169 -3.92 11.69 -2.13
CA GLN A 169 -4.90 11.50 -1.06
C GLN A 169 -6.28 12.09 -1.41
N GLY A 170 -6.35 13.25 -2.06
CA GLY A 170 -7.61 13.84 -2.53
C GLY A 170 -8.32 12.96 -3.55
N LEU A 171 -7.56 12.48 -4.54
CA LEU A 171 -8.04 11.54 -5.55
C LEU A 171 -8.59 10.26 -4.92
N LEU A 172 -7.88 9.71 -3.93
CA LEU A 172 -8.31 8.51 -3.21
C LEU A 172 -9.60 8.73 -2.43
N MET A 173 -9.75 9.86 -1.75
CA MET A 173 -10.95 10.18 -0.99
C MET A 173 -12.17 10.36 -1.90
N GLU A 174 -12.00 11.06 -3.02
CA GLU A 174 -13.09 11.25 -3.98
C GLU A 174 -13.45 9.94 -4.69
N ALA A 175 -12.45 9.13 -5.07
CA ALA A 175 -12.69 7.81 -5.62
C ALA A 175 -13.51 6.90 -4.69
N LEU A 176 -13.16 6.87 -3.39
CA LEU A 176 -13.90 6.11 -2.40
C LEU A 176 -15.34 6.62 -2.22
N ARG A 177 -15.54 7.94 -2.24
CA ARG A 177 -16.88 8.55 -2.19
C ARG A 177 -17.73 8.09 -3.38
N LEU A 178 -17.19 8.16 -4.59
CA LEU A 178 -17.88 7.74 -5.82
C LEU A 178 -18.22 6.24 -5.80
N LEU A 179 -17.32 5.39 -5.29
CA LEU A 179 -17.57 3.95 -5.18
C LEU A 179 -18.67 3.61 -4.16
N ASP A 180 -18.71 4.33 -3.05
CA ASP A 180 -19.76 4.14 -2.05
C ASP A 180 -21.13 4.64 -2.55
N GLU A 181 -21.17 5.72 -3.34
CA GLU A 181 -22.37 6.20 -4.02
C GLU A 181 -22.89 5.16 -5.02
N GLN A 182 -22.03 4.64 -5.91
CA GLN A 182 -22.40 3.61 -6.89
C GLN A 182 -22.93 2.32 -6.26
N ARG A 183 -22.38 1.91 -5.11
CA ARG A 183 -22.82 0.72 -4.37
C ARG A 183 -24.20 0.89 -3.73
N ARG A 184 -24.58 2.12 -3.38
CA ARG A 184 -25.91 2.41 -2.83
C ARG A 184 -26.97 2.42 -3.93
N ASP A 185 -26.68 3.09 -5.04
CA ASP A 185 -27.62 3.20 -6.16
C ASP A 185 -27.89 1.86 -6.87
N SER A 186 -26.97 0.89 -6.77
CA SER A 186 -27.15 -0.46 -7.33
C SER A 186 -27.84 -1.44 -6.40
N ALA A 187 -28.11 -1.04 -5.15
CA ALA A 187 -28.81 -1.85 -4.15
C ALA A 187 -30.28 -1.44 -3.95
N GLU A 188 -30.72 -0.37 -4.60
CA GLU A 188 -32.13 0.05 -4.75
C GLU A 188 -32.72 -0.45 -6.08
#